data_AF-A0AAU3ZY07-F1
#
_entry.id   AF-A0AAU3ZY07-F1
#
_cell.length_a   1.000
_cell.length_b   1.000
_cell.length_c   1.000
_cell.angle_alpha   90.00
_cell.angle_beta   90.00
_cell.angle_gamma   90.00
#
_symmetry.space_group_name_H-M   'P 1'
#
loop_
_entity.id
_entity.type
_entity.pdbx_description
1 polymer ?
#
loop_
_entity_poly.entity_id
_entity_poly.type
_entity_poly.pdbx_seq_one_letter_code
_entity_poly.pdbx_strand_id
1 'polypeptide(L)'
;MNRSRAVRRLAAAVSLLPLLAACGTGTGSESHSANGAKTTAGSSGQLDIPADANADLKKQYLLENAIAACMKKQGFTYTPVAPEDPAASWATDGADYALTKKYRQKYGFGIYSGIVYPNDAGSSGSTAARKDSGRTPNAAYVDTLTPEQKTAYNKALGAPPDPKTGEKNWTGCQGEADKKVYGSATAQERSTRTANQNQANAQALNGDPKLVALAQSYASCLTKDGISVTTTQPTGIGEMVRLQALKSAPAGAGGIAPVEADGNTRKSMSKKDALPLLTKDIEVAMQDLKCGKEFRAAYFPKFLKAPTSGGGAG
;
A
#
# COMPACT_ATOMS: atom_id res chain seq x y z
N MET A 1 -13.96 -72.83 -48.68
CA MET A 1 -15.22 -73.14 -49.41
C MET A 1 -16.34 -72.25 -48.86
N ASN A 2 -16.99 -71.50 -49.76
CA ASN A 2 -18.34 -70.87 -49.72
C ASN A 2 -18.86 -70.15 -48.45
N ARG A 3 -19.09 -68.81 -48.54
CA ARG A 3 -20.39 -68.10 -48.77
C ARG A 3 -21.31 -68.17 -47.53
N SER A 4 -21.75 -67.08 -46.89
CA SER A 4 -22.66 -66.03 -47.39
C SER A 4 -22.72 -64.86 -46.39
N ARG A 5 -22.51 -63.60 -46.77
CA ARG A 5 -23.52 -62.57 -47.13
C ARG A 5 -24.75 -62.48 -46.21
N ALA A 6 -24.78 -61.43 -45.37
CA ALA A 6 -25.99 -60.65 -45.11
C ALA A 6 -25.62 -59.16 -45.04
N VAL A 7 -26.19 -58.40 -45.98
CA VAL A 7 -26.08 -56.94 -46.11
C VAL A 7 -27.36 -56.35 -45.53
N ARG A 8 -27.25 -55.39 -44.61
CA ARG A 8 -28.24 -54.32 -44.46
C ARG A 8 -27.51 -52.99 -44.30
N ARG A 9 -27.80 -52.09 -45.24
CA ARG A 9 -27.40 -50.68 -45.26
C ARG A 9 -28.41 -49.82 -44.52
N LEU A 10 -27.99 -48.58 -44.26
CA LEU A 10 -28.69 -47.36 -43.77
C LEU A 10 -28.27 -47.03 -42.32
N ALA A 11 -27.77 -45.84 -41.99
CA ALA A 11 -27.48 -44.64 -42.78
C ALA A 11 -26.40 -43.83 -42.03
N ALA A 12 -25.62 -43.07 -42.79
CA ALA A 12 -24.61 -42.17 -42.30
C ALA A 12 -25.23 -40.91 -41.67
N ALA A 13 -24.70 -40.49 -40.53
CA ALA A 13 -24.66 -39.09 -40.13
C ALA A 13 -23.22 -38.77 -39.72
N VAL A 14 -22.59 -37.97 -40.57
CA VAL A 14 -21.23 -37.47 -40.50
C VAL A 14 -21.16 -36.39 -39.41
N SER A 15 -20.21 -36.50 -38.49
CA SER A 15 -19.76 -35.35 -37.69
C SER A 15 -18.24 -35.31 -37.78
N LEU A 16 -17.75 -34.48 -38.69
CA LEU A 16 -16.36 -34.04 -38.75
C LEU A 16 -16.02 -33.25 -37.48
N LEU A 17 -14.96 -33.63 -36.78
CA LEU A 17 -14.07 -32.69 -36.08
C LEU A 17 -12.63 -33.21 -36.25
N PRO A 18 -11.76 -32.46 -36.94
CA PRO A 18 -10.39 -32.86 -37.22
C PRO A 18 -9.45 -32.56 -36.05
N LEU A 19 -8.50 -33.47 -35.86
CA LEU A 19 -7.24 -33.29 -35.14
C LEU A 19 -6.43 -32.15 -35.79
N LEU A 20 -5.86 -31.27 -34.98
CA LEU A 20 -4.55 -30.68 -35.26
C LEU A 20 -3.76 -30.51 -33.96
N ALA A 21 -2.66 -31.26 -33.89
CA ALA A 21 -1.56 -31.05 -32.98
C ALA A 21 -0.79 -29.78 -33.36
N ALA A 22 -0.30 -29.05 -32.35
CA ALA A 22 0.87 -28.19 -32.49
C ALA A 22 1.58 -28.08 -31.14
N CYS A 23 2.67 -28.84 -31.00
CA CYS A 23 3.75 -28.52 -30.07
C CYS A 23 4.35 -27.17 -30.50
N GLY A 24 4.42 -26.22 -29.58
CA GLY A 24 5.12 -24.96 -29.75
C GLY A 24 5.80 -24.59 -28.44
N THR A 25 7.05 -25.01 -28.30
CA THR A 25 7.97 -24.59 -27.24
C THR A 25 8.22 -23.10 -27.39
N GLY A 26 7.66 -22.29 -26.49
CA GLY A 26 7.84 -20.85 -26.45
C GLY A 26 8.05 -20.41 -25.01
N THR A 27 9.31 -20.11 -24.68
CA THR A 27 9.73 -19.35 -23.51
C THR A 27 8.92 -18.06 -23.41
N GLY A 28 7.91 -18.07 -22.54
CA GLY A 28 7.02 -16.94 -22.26
C GLY A 28 7.19 -16.53 -20.82
N SER A 29 7.71 -15.32 -20.65
CA SER A 29 7.87 -14.59 -19.39
C SER A 29 6.74 -14.86 -18.39
N GLU A 30 7.12 -15.22 -17.17
CA GLU A 30 6.27 -15.10 -16.00
C GLU A 30 5.84 -13.63 -15.87
N SER A 31 4.65 -13.35 -16.38
CA SER A 31 3.93 -12.13 -16.09
C SER A 31 3.41 -12.29 -14.66
N HIS A 32 4.20 -11.84 -13.68
CA HIS A 32 3.65 -11.48 -12.39
C HIS A 32 2.71 -10.30 -12.60
N SER A 33 1.46 -10.61 -12.93
CA SER A 33 0.35 -9.67 -12.79
C SER A 33 0.27 -9.30 -11.32
N ALA A 34 0.77 -8.11 -11.00
CA ALA A 34 0.38 -7.34 -9.82
C ALA A 34 -1.08 -6.91 -9.96
N ASN A 35 -2.00 -7.89 -9.97
CA ASN A 35 -3.36 -7.65 -9.54
C ASN A 35 -3.29 -7.75 -8.02
N GLY A 36 -3.26 -6.60 -7.34
CA GLY A 36 -3.73 -6.51 -5.97
C GLY A 36 -5.17 -7.00 -5.97
N ALA A 37 -5.35 -8.30 -5.76
CA ALA A 37 -6.66 -8.88 -5.61
C ALA A 37 -7.26 -8.22 -4.38
N LYS A 38 -8.22 -7.31 -4.60
CA LYS A 38 -9.20 -6.97 -3.58
C LYS A 38 -9.79 -8.31 -3.16
N THR A 39 -9.34 -8.85 -2.03
CA THR A 39 -9.95 -10.00 -1.40
C THR A 39 -11.30 -9.52 -0.89
N THR A 40 -12.28 -9.57 -1.78
CA THR A 40 -13.67 -9.28 -1.48
C THR A 40 -14.11 -10.23 -0.38
N ALA A 41 -14.77 -9.70 0.65
CA ALA A 41 -15.42 -10.53 1.65
C ALA A 41 -16.24 -11.63 0.95
N GLY A 42 -16.04 -12.88 1.36
CA GLY A 42 -16.73 -14.03 0.79
C GLY A 42 -18.22 -13.98 1.08
N SER A 43 -18.96 -15.01 0.63
CA SER A 43 -20.42 -15.11 0.80
C SER A 43 -20.90 -15.03 2.27
N SER A 44 -20.01 -15.16 3.25
CA SER A 44 -20.28 -15.03 4.68
C SER A 44 -20.19 -13.58 5.21
N GLY A 45 -19.75 -12.62 4.40
CA GLY A 45 -19.45 -11.25 4.82
C GLY A 45 -18.14 -11.11 5.60
N GLN A 46 -17.27 -12.12 5.55
CA GLN A 46 -15.94 -12.13 6.18
C GLN A 46 -14.84 -12.19 5.11
N LEU A 47 -13.66 -11.65 5.43
CA LEU A 47 -12.44 -11.82 4.65
C LEU A 47 -11.91 -13.25 4.78
N ASP A 48 -11.52 -13.84 3.66
CA ASP A 48 -10.73 -15.06 3.66
C ASP A 48 -9.29 -14.75 4.06
N ILE A 49 -8.75 -15.56 4.98
CA ILE A 49 -7.37 -15.39 5.47
C ILE A 49 -6.42 -16.14 4.53
N PRO A 50 -5.44 -15.47 3.89
CA PRO A 50 -4.46 -16.15 3.05
C PRO A 50 -3.67 -17.21 3.83
N ALA A 51 -3.49 -18.38 3.23
CA ALA A 51 -2.83 -19.51 3.90
C ALA A 51 -1.36 -19.20 4.27
N ASP A 52 -0.68 -18.49 3.36
CA ASP A 52 0.71 -18.05 3.43
C ASP A 52 0.92 -16.76 4.25
N ALA A 53 -0.14 -16.13 4.73
CA ALA A 53 -0.02 -14.94 5.58
C ALA A 53 0.78 -15.25 6.86
N ASN A 54 1.69 -14.34 7.21
CA ASN A 54 2.42 -14.41 8.47
C ASN A 54 1.49 -14.17 9.68
N ALA A 55 1.99 -14.44 10.90
CA ALA A 55 1.17 -14.40 12.11
C ALA A 55 0.52 -13.03 12.37
N ASP A 56 1.21 -11.93 12.07
CA ASP A 56 0.70 -10.59 12.31
C ASP A 56 -0.32 -10.16 11.25
N LEU A 57 -0.08 -10.51 9.98
CA LEU A 57 -1.06 -10.32 8.92
C LEU A 57 -2.35 -11.12 9.22
N LYS A 58 -2.23 -12.38 9.65
CA LYS A 58 -3.38 -13.20 10.08
C LYS A 58 -4.19 -12.53 11.19
N LYS A 59 -3.54 -11.91 12.18
CA LYS A 59 -4.24 -11.15 13.23
C LYS A 59 -5.01 -9.96 12.69
N GLN A 60 -4.49 -9.24 11.70
CA GLN A 60 -5.19 -8.11 11.08
C GLN A 60 -6.45 -8.56 10.35
N TYR A 61 -6.40 -9.67 9.59
CA TYR A 61 -7.62 -10.25 9.01
C TYR A 61 -8.64 -10.69 10.06
N LEU A 62 -8.18 -11.34 11.14
CA LEU A 62 -9.04 -11.75 12.25
C LEU A 62 -9.70 -10.56 12.97
N LEU A 63 -8.98 -9.45 13.09
CA LEU A 63 -9.47 -8.21 13.69
C LEU A 63 -10.64 -7.65 12.88
N GLU A 64 -10.46 -7.49 11.57
CA GLU A 64 -11.47 -6.96 10.65
C GLU A 64 -12.72 -7.85 10.61
N ASN A 65 -12.54 -9.18 10.58
CA ASN A 65 -13.64 -10.13 10.67
C ASN A 65 -14.39 -10.06 12.01
N ALA A 66 -13.68 -9.80 13.11
CA ALA A 66 -14.29 -9.64 14.43
C ALA A 66 -15.06 -8.32 14.56
N ILE A 67 -14.56 -7.23 13.98
CA ILE A 67 -15.28 -5.94 13.89
C ILE A 67 -16.56 -6.14 13.09
N ALA A 68 -16.49 -6.77 11.91
CA ALA A 68 -17.67 -7.04 11.07
C ALA A 68 -18.74 -7.84 11.83
N ALA A 69 -18.33 -8.89 12.56
CA ALA A 69 -19.24 -9.69 13.36
C ALA A 69 -19.88 -8.91 14.51
N CYS A 70 -19.13 -8.02 15.18
CA CYS A 70 -19.66 -7.17 16.24
C CYS A 70 -20.64 -6.13 15.69
N MET A 71 -20.30 -5.43 14.61
CA MET A 71 -21.16 -4.43 13.99
C MET A 71 -22.49 -5.03 13.53
N LYS A 72 -22.44 -6.24 12.94
CA LYS A 72 -23.64 -6.99 12.58
C LYS A 72 -24.55 -7.28 13.79
N LYS A 73 -23.98 -7.62 14.96
CA LYS A 73 -24.75 -7.82 16.20
C LYS A 73 -25.36 -6.52 16.72
N GLN A 74 -24.68 -5.38 16.50
CA GLN A 74 -25.19 -4.04 16.83
C GLN A 74 -26.23 -3.54 15.81
N GLY A 75 -26.58 -4.33 14.79
CA GLY A 75 -27.57 -3.98 13.77
C GLY A 75 -27.02 -3.13 12.62
N PHE A 76 -25.69 -2.99 12.52
CA PHE A 76 -25.03 -2.22 11.47
C PHE A 76 -24.36 -3.11 10.43
N THR A 77 -24.41 -2.69 9.17
CA THR A 77 -23.58 -3.29 8.11
C THR A 77 -22.14 -2.79 8.24
N TYR A 78 -21.18 -3.71 8.19
CA TYR A 78 -19.76 -3.38 8.13
C TYR A 78 -19.05 -4.30 7.16
N THR A 79 -18.45 -3.71 6.14
CA THR A 79 -17.57 -4.37 5.17
C THR A 79 -16.15 -4.39 5.76
N PRO A 80 -15.60 -5.56 6.10
CA PRO A 80 -14.24 -5.67 6.60
C PRO A 80 -13.23 -5.23 5.54
N VAL A 81 -12.16 -4.56 5.99
CA VAL A 81 -11.12 -4.02 5.11
C VAL A 81 -9.95 -4.99 5.04
N ALA A 82 -9.64 -5.51 3.86
CA ALA A 82 -8.46 -6.35 3.70
C ALA A 82 -7.19 -5.56 4.07
N PRO A 83 -6.33 -6.10 4.96
CA PRO A 83 -5.04 -5.48 5.23
C PRO A 83 -4.22 -5.31 3.96
N GLU A 84 -3.59 -4.15 3.81
CA GLU A 84 -2.65 -3.93 2.71
C GLU A 84 -1.40 -4.80 2.89
N ASP A 85 -0.93 -5.39 1.80
CA ASP A 85 0.38 -6.02 1.77
C ASP A 85 1.45 -4.93 2.00
N PRO A 86 2.30 -5.03 3.05
CA PRO A 86 3.37 -4.07 3.26
C PRO A 86 4.23 -3.87 2.01
N ALA A 87 4.50 -4.91 1.21
CA ALA A 87 5.27 -4.76 -0.01
C ALA A 87 4.57 -3.88 -1.05
N ALA A 88 3.23 -3.91 -1.11
CA ALA A 88 2.44 -3.02 -1.95
C ALA A 88 2.54 -1.56 -1.50
N SER A 89 2.56 -1.31 -0.18
CA SER A 89 2.69 0.05 0.37
C SER A 89 4.07 0.69 0.09
N TRP A 90 5.12 -0.10 -0.13
CA TRP A 90 6.49 0.37 -0.47
C TRP A 90 6.84 0.25 -1.95
N ALA A 91 5.89 -0.18 -2.80
CA ALA A 91 6.16 -0.54 -4.18
C ALA A 91 6.64 0.64 -5.03
N THR A 92 6.24 1.87 -4.67
CA THR A 92 6.68 3.13 -5.32
C THR A 92 7.89 3.80 -4.65
N ASP A 93 8.38 3.25 -3.53
CA ASP A 93 9.54 3.75 -2.79
C ASP A 93 10.84 3.00 -3.15
N GLY A 94 10.73 2.00 -4.04
CA GLY A 94 11.87 1.30 -4.63
C GLY A 94 11.95 -0.19 -4.32
N ALA A 95 10.95 -0.76 -3.63
CA ALA A 95 10.86 -2.20 -3.41
C ALA A 95 10.73 -2.95 -4.74
N ASP A 96 9.94 -2.41 -5.67
CA ASP A 96 9.94 -2.76 -7.08
C ASP A 96 10.59 -1.61 -7.87
N TYR A 97 11.81 -1.85 -8.35
CA TYR A 97 12.55 -0.85 -9.12
C TYR A 97 11.85 -0.45 -10.43
N ALA A 98 11.25 -1.41 -11.14
CA ALA A 98 10.62 -1.15 -12.44
C ALA A 98 9.33 -0.34 -12.26
N LEU A 99 8.52 -0.69 -11.27
CA LEU A 99 7.33 0.07 -10.92
C LEU A 99 7.68 1.47 -10.40
N THR A 100 8.64 1.56 -9.48
CA THR A 100 9.12 2.84 -8.94
C THR A 100 9.68 3.73 -10.05
N LYS A 101 10.43 3.17 -11.01
CA LYS A 101 10.93 3.91 -12.17
C LYS A 101 9.78 4.48 -12.99
N LYS A 102 8.76 3.68 -13.33
CA LYS A 102 7.58 4.14 -14.07
C LYS A 102 6.84 5.25 -13.31
N TYR A 103 6.69 5.12 -12.00
CA TYR A 103 6.07 6.12 -11.15
C TYR A 103 6.87 7.44 -11.17
N ARG A 104 8.17 7.39 -10.85
CA ARG A 104 9.03 8.58 -10.75
C ARG A 104 9.23 9.28 -12.10
N GLN A 105 9.21 8.56 -13.22
CA GLN A 105 9.26 9.14 -14.57
C GLN A 105 8.08 10.07 -14.87
N LYS A 106 6.93 9.84 -14.23
CA LYS A 106 5.71 10.64 -14.46
C LYS A 106 5.42 11.60 -13.33
N TYR A 107 5.66 11.19 -12.09
CA TYR A 107 5.20 11.92 -10.90
C TYR A 107 6.34 12.45 -10.03
N GLY A 108 7.60 12.12 -10.32
CA GLY A 108 8.73 12.43 -9.45
C GLY A 108 8.57 11.79 -8.08
N PHE A 109 8.80 12.54 -7.02
CA PHE A 109 8.46 12.13 -5.65
C PHE A 109 6.97 12.33 -5.31
N GLY A 110 6.19 12.88 -6.24
CA GLY A 110 4.75 13.10 -6.10
C GLY A 110 4.38 14.50 -5.59
N ILE A 111 5.36 15.34 -5.26
CA ILE A 111 5.17 16.63 -4.58
C ILE A 111 4.27 17.59 -5.37
N TYR A 112 4.46 17.63 -6.69
CA TYR A 112 3.74 18.55 -7.59
C TYR A 112 2.71 17.84 -8.48
N SER A 113 2.80 16.51 -8.52
CA SER A 113 2.06 15.67 -9.47
C SER A 113 0.53 15.83 -9.34
N GLY A 114 0.00 15.93 -8.12
CA GLY A 114 -1.44 16.10 -7.88
C GLY A 114 -2.01 17.41 -8.44
N ILE A 115 -1.18 18.45 -8.60
CA ILE A 115 -1.55 19.75 -9.15
C ILE A 115 -1.51 19.72 -10.68
N VAL A 116 -0.51 19.04 -11.25
CA VAL A 116 -0.35 18.93 -12.71
C VAL A 116 -1.34 17.94 -13.33
N TYR A 117 -1.64 16.85 -12.61
CA TYR A 117 -2.51 15.75 -13.01
C TYR A 117 -3.69 15.56 -12.04
N PRO A 118 -4.61 16.54 -11.88
CA PRO A 118 -5.67 16.49 -10.87
C PRO A 118 -6.69 15.36 -11.10
N ASN A 119 -6.82 14.87 -12.34
CA ASN A 119 -7.78 13.83 -12.70
C ASN A 119 -7.14 12.43 -12.79
N ASP A 120 -5.87 12.30 -12.43
CA ASP A 120 -5.14 11.02 -12.50
C ASP A 120 -5.12 10.35 -11.13
N ALA A 121 -5.80 9.21 -10.99
CA ALA A 121 -5.87 8.49 -9.72
C ALA A 121 -4.50 7.92 -9.26
N GLY A 122 -3.54 7.75 -10.17
CA GLY A 122 -2.18 7.31 -9.83
C GLY A 122 -1.27 8.45 -9.34
N SER A 123 -1.74 9.70 -9.38
CA SER A 123 -0.99 10.87 -8.95
C SER A 123 -1.32 11.19 -7.49
N SER A 124 -0.33 11.09 -6.61
CA SER A 124 -0.51 11.40 -5.18
C SER A 124 -1.00 12.84 -4.98
N GLY A 125 -2.00 13.02 -4.12
CA GLY A 125 -2.63 14.32 -3.85
C GLY A 125 -3.57 14.84 -4.95
N SER A 126 -3.77 14.11 -6.05
CA SER A 126 -4.73 14.52 -7.10
C SER A 126 -6.18 14.48 -6.59
N THR A 127 -7.08 15.18 -7.28
CA THR A 127 -8.52 15.14 -6.96
C THR A 127 -9.10 13.74 -7.21
N ALA A 128 -8.65 13.05 -8.25
CA ALA A 128 -9.08 11.68 -8.54
C ALA A 128 -8.60 10.70 -7.47
N ALA A 129 -7.33 10.77 -7.07
CA ALA A 129 -6.78 9.94 -5.99
C ALA A 129 -7.54 10.15 -4.69
N ARG A 130 -7.89 11.41 -4.36
CA ARG A 130 -8.68 11.75 -3.16
C ARG A 130 -10.11 11.21 -3.17
N LYS A 131 -10.78 11.24 -4.33
CA LYS A 131 -12.13 10.68 -4.46
C LYS A 131 -12.15 9.18 -4.20
N ASP A 132 -11.06 8.49 -4.54
CA ASP A 132 -10.91 7.06 -4.32
C ASP A 132 -10.43 6.75 -2.90
N SER A 133 -9.41 7.47 -2.40
CA SER A 133 -8.82 7.26 -1.07
C SER A 133 -9.72 7.68 0.09
N GLY A 134 -10.67 8.59 -0.15
CA GLY A 134 -11.64 9.04 0.87
C GLY A 134 -12.83 8.09 1.06
N ARG A 135 -13.00 7.10 0.17
CA ARG A 135 -14.09 6.13 0.27
C ARG A 135 -13.59 4.86 0.94
N THR A 136 -13.78 4.79 2.26
CA THR A 136 -13.67 3.50 2.95
C THR A 136 -14.70 2.53 2.37
N PRO A 137 -14.49 1.20 2.46
CA PRO A 137 -15.50 0.22 2.04
C PRO A 137 -16.88 0.40 2.71
N ASN A 138 -16.91 1.15 3.82
CA ASN A 138 -18.10 1.45 4.62
C ASN A 138 -18.72 2.82 4.31
N ALA A 139 -18.04 3.70 3.56
CA ALA A 139 -18.48 5.08 3.33
C ALA A 139 -19.87 5.14 2.68
N ALA A 140 -20.11 4.31 1.66
CA ALA A 140 -21.40 4.28 0.98
C ALA A 140 -22.55 3.85 1.91
N TYR A 141 -22.32 2.90 2.81
CA TYR A 141 -23.32 2.50 3.80
C TYR A 141 -23.56 3.62 4.82
N VAL A 142 -22.48 4.19 5.37
CA VAL A 142 -22.57 5.27 6.35
C VAL A 142 -23.32 6.48 5.77
N ASP A 143 -23.13 6.80 4.49
CA ASP A 143 -23.83 7.91 3.82
C ASP A 143 -25.35 7.72 3.73
N THR A 144 -25.85 6.48 3.81
CA THR A 144 -27.30 6.19 3.85
C THR A 144 -27.94 6.43 5.21
N LEU A 145 -27.14 6.59 6.27
CA LEU A 145 -27.62 6.73 7.65
C LEU A 145 -28.04 8.17 7.98
N THR A 146 -29.08 8.34 8.79
CA THR A 146 -29.44 9.64 9.38
C THR A 146 -28.34 10.12 10.34
N PRO A 147 -28.30 11.42 10.73
CA PRO A 147 -27.32 11.91 11.70
C PRO A 147 -27.28 11.14 13.02
N GLU A 148 -28.46 10.73 13.53
CA GLU A 148 -28.60 9.96 14.75
C GLU A 148 -28.07 8.54 14.56
N GLN A 149 -28.38 7.91 13.42
CA GLN A 149 -27.87 6.59 13.06
C GLN A 149 -26.36 6.58 12.84
N LYS A 150 -25.79 7.64 12.24
CA LYS A 150 -24.33 7.82 12.11
C LYS A 150 -23.66 7.92 13.48
N THR A 151 -24.28 8.64 14.41
CA THR A 151 -23.79 8.74 15.79
C THR A 151 -23.81 7.39 16.49
N ALA A 152 -24.90 6.62 16.34
CA ALA A 152 -25.00 5.27 16.87
C ALA A 152 -24.01 4.29 16.22
N TYR A 153 -23.82 4.38 14.90
CA TYR A 153 -22.85 3.59 14.15
C TYR A 153 -21.41 3.85 14.65
N ASN A 154 -21.01 5.12 14.78
CA ASN A 154 -19.68 5.48 15.25
C ASN A 154 -19.45 5.03 16.71
N LYS A 155 -20.47 5.18 17.56
CA LYS A 155 -20.41 4.68 18.94
C LYS A 155 -20.28 3.16 19.01
N ALA A 156 -21.00 2.43 18.15
CA ALA A 156 -20.92 0.98 18.05
C ALA A 156 -19.55 0.52 17.52
N LEU A 157 -19.03 1.19 16.47
CA LEU A 157 -17.71 0.90 15.92
C LEU A 157 -16.62 1.12 16.97
N GLY A 158 -16.72 2.21 17.71
CA GLY A 158 -15.77 2.60 18.74
C GLY A 158 -14.73 3.59 18.27
N ALA A 159 -13.82 3.93 19.19
CA ALA A 159 -12.78 4.92 19.01
C ALA A 159 -11.42 4.37 19.46
N PRO A 160 -10.30 4.93 18.93
CA PRO A 160 -8.97 4.64 19.42
C PRO A 160 -8.75 5.09 20.86
N PRO A 161 -7.72 4.55 21.55
CA PRO A 161 -7.26 5.10 22.81
C PRO A 161 -7.05 6.61 22.73
N ASP A 162 -7.54 7.35 23.71
CA ASP A 162 -7.30 8.79 23.86
C ASP A 162 -6.41 9.05 25.09
N PRO A 163 -5.13 9.42 24.87
CA PRO A 163 -4.22 9.75 25.95
C PRO A 163 -4.69 10.92 26.83
N LYS A 164 -5.53 11.82 26.31
CA LYS A 164 -6.02 12.99 27.04
C LYS A 164 -7.10 12.65 28.06
N THR A 165 -7.86 11.58 27.82
CA THR A 165 -8.91 11.10 28.73
C THR A 165 -8.42 9.99 29.65
N GLY A 166 -7.19 9.49 29.44
CA GLY A 166 -6.64 8.34 30.15
C GLY A 166 -7.14 6.99 29.62
N GLU A 167 -7.88 6.98 28.51
CA GLU A 167 -8.37 5.76 27.87
C GLU A 167 -7.24 5.05 27.13
N LYS A 168 -6.82 3.89 27.64
CA LYS A 168 -5.68 3.10 27.11
C LYS A 168 -6.05 2.06 26.07
N ASN A 169 -7.34 1.84 25.85
CA ASN A 169 -7.87 0.77 25.01
C ASN A 169 -8.84 1.32 23.98
N TRP A 170 -9.00 0.59 22.89
CA TRP A 170 -10.08 0.82 21.94
C TRP A 170 -11.44 0.58 22.59
N THR A 171 -12.46 1.32 22.16
CA THR A 171 -13.85 1.14 22.59
C THR A 171 -14.69 0.44 21.54
N GLY A 172 -15.95 0.12 21.87
CA GLY A 172 -16.91 -0.46 20.95
C GLY A 172 -16.45 -1.78 20.32
N CYS A 173 -16.91 -2.03 19.09
CA CYS A 173 -16.56 -3.20 18.31
C CYS A 173 -15.07 -3.31 18.00
N GLN A 174 -14.37 -2.18 17.81
CA GLN A 174 -12.92 -2.16 17.69
C GLN A 174 -12.25 -2.70 18.96
N GLY A 175 -12.69 -2.28 20.14
CA GLY A 175 -12.17 -2.76 21.43
C GLY A 175 -12.45 -4.23 21.71
N GLU A 176 -13.65 -4.71 21.38
CA GLU A 176 -13.99 -6.13 21.53
C GLU A 176 -13.16 -7.02 20.59
N ALA A 177 -13.05 -6.62 19.33
CA ALA A 177 -12.25 -7.31 18.33
C ALA A 177 -10.77 -7.33 18.73
N ASP A 178 -10.27 -6.19 19.20
CA ASP A 178 -8.88 -6.03 19.64
C ASP A 178 -8.54 -6.96 20.81
N LYS A 179 -9.37 -7.01 21.86
CA LYS A 179 -9.21 -7.94 22.98
C LYS A 179 -9.28 -9.40 22.54
N LYS A 180 -10.17 -9.72 21.60
CA LYS A 180 -10.33 -11.09 21.07
C LYS A 180 -9.09 -11.57 20.33
N VAL A 181 -8.44 -10.70 19.55
CA VAL A 181 -7.30 -11.07 18.71
C VAL A 181 -5.97 -10.96 19.44
N TYR A 182 -5.81 -9.92 20.26
CA TYR A 182 -4.53 -9.56 20.87
C TYR A 182 -4.46 -9.83 22.38
N GLY A 183 -5.57 -10.27 22.99
CA GLY A 183 -5.63 -10.67 24.40
C GLY A 183 -5.67 -9.47 25.35
N SER A 184 -5.07 -9.64 26.54
CA SER A 184 -5.15 -8.67 27.63
C SER A 184 -4.17 -7.49 27.52
N ALA A 185 -3.25 -7.52 26.55
CA ALA A 185 -2.32 -6.41 26.36
C ALA A 185 -3.05 -5.18 25.84
N THR A 186 -2.90 -4.06 26.55
CA THR A 186 -3.50 -2.79 26.14
C THR A 186 -2.96 -2.34 24.78
N ALA A 187 -3.71 -1.48 24.09
CA ALA A 187 -3.25 -0.89 22.83
C ALA A 187 -1.95 -0.10 23.02
N GLN A 188 -1.81 0.58 24.16
CA GLN A 188 -0.58 1.29 24.53
C GLN A 188 0.61 0.34 24.71
N GLU A 189 0.48 -0.75 25.48
CA GLU A 189 1.56 -1.72 25.68
C GLU A 189 2.01 -2.37 24.36
N ARG A 190 1.06 -2.67 23.47
CA ARG A 190 1.38 -3.19 22.14
C ARG A 190 2.08 -2.14 21.29
N SER A 191 1.63 -0.89 21.33
CA SER A 191 2.31 0.22 20.65
C SER A 191 3.76 0.36 21.12
N THR A 192 4.01 0.31 22.44
CA THR A 192 5.37 0.33 23.00
C THR A 192 6.20 -0.87 22.56
N ARG A 193 5.62 -2.08 22.57
CA ARG A 193 6.32 -3.29 22.08
C ARG A 193 6.70 -3.15 20.61
N THR A 194 5.77 -2.70 19.78
CA THR A 194 5.99 -2.45 18.35
C THR A 194 7.08 -1.40 18.15
N ALA A 195 7.05 -0.29 18.90
CA ALA A 195 8.09 0.74 18.82
C ALA A 195 9.48 0.18 19.17
N ASN A 196 9.60 -0.62 20.24
CA ASN A 196 10.85 -1.26 20.62
C ASN A 196 11.34 -2.27 19.56
N GLN A 197 10.43 -3.04 18.97
CA GLN A 197 10.76 -3.95 17.86
C GLN A 197 11.24 -3.16 16.64
N ASN A 198 10.59 -2.05 16.30
CA ASN A 198 10.99 -1.20 15.19
C ASN A 198 12.35 -0.56 15.41
N GLN A 199 12.66 -0.14 16.64
CA GLN A 199 13.98 0.33 17.04
C GLN A 199 15.04 -0.77 16.82
N ALA A 200 14.78 -1.99 17.29
CA ALA A 200 15.70 -3.11 17.13
C ALA A 200 15.91 -3.50 15.66
N ASN A 201 14.83 -3.53 14.87
CA ASN A 201 14.87 -3.78 13.43
C ASN A 201 15.69 -2.70 12.70
N ALA A 202 15.50 -1.43 13.07
CA ALA A 202 16.26 -0.32 12.52
C ALA A 202 17.75 -0.43 12.85
N GLN A 203 18.09 -0.77 14.10
CA GLN A 203 19.47 -1.01 14.52
C GLN A 203 20.11 -2.16 13.74
N ALA A 204 19.37 -3.26 13.52
CA ALA A 204 19.86 -4.38 12.73
C ALA A 204 20.14 -4.01 11.27
N LEU A 205 19.26 -3.23 10.64
CA LEU A 205 19.46 -2.73 9.27
C LEU A 205 20.63 -1.74 9.20
N ASN A 206 20.75 -0.84 10.17
CA ASN A 206 21.82 0.15 10.24
C ASN A 206 23.19 -0.44 10.57
N GLY A 207 23.22 -1.57 11.28
CA GLY A 207 24.44 -2.30 11.62
C GLY A 207 24.88 -3.32 10.56
N ASP A 208 24.08 -3.58 9.53
CA ASP A 208 24.43 -4.55 8.47
C ASP A 208 25.59 -4.00 7.61
N PRO A 209 26.78 -4.65 7.61
CA PRO A 209 27.95 -4.12 6.91
C PRO A 209 27.76 -3.94 5.40
N LYS A 210 26.94 -4.80 4.78
CA LYS A 210 26.63 -4.70 3.35
C LYS A 210 25.73 -3.51 3.07
N LEU A 211 24.71 -3.27 3.90
CA LEU A 211 23.83 -2.12 3.74
C LEU A 211 24.57 -0.80 4.00
N VAL A 212 25.46 -0.76 4.99
CA VAL A 212 26.30 0.41 5.26
C VAL A 212 27.21 0.74 4.08
N ALA A 213 27.90 -0.26 3.52
CA ALA A 213 28.75 -0.06 2.34
C ALA A 213 27.95 0.43 1.12
N LEU A 214 26.78 -0.16 0.85
CA LEU A 214 25.91 0.27 -0.25
C LEU A 214 25.33 1.67 -0.02
N ALA A 215 25.02 2.04 1.23
CA ALA A 215 24.58 3.39 1.58
C ALA A 215 25.68 4.43 1.34
N GLN A 216 26.94 4.10 1.62
CA GLN A 216 28.10 4.94 1.30
C GLN A 216 28.25 5.12 -0.22
N SER A 217 28.12 4.04 -1.01
CA SER A 217 28.16 4.12 -2.48
C SER A 217 27.01 4.95 -3.05
N TYR A 218 25.81 4.78 -2.51
CA TYR A 218 24.62 5.57 -2.86
C TYR A 218 24.86 7.06 -2.57
N ALA A 219 25.29 7.41 -1.35
CA ALA A 219 25.63 8.79 -0.97
C ALA A 219 26.69 9.42 -1.89
N SER A 220 27.73 8.65 -2.24
CA SER A 220 28.79 9.10 -3.16
C SER A 220 28.23 9.42 -4.55
N CYS A 221 27.32 8.59 -5.06
CA CYS A 221 26.64 8.82 -6.34
C CYS A 221 25.77 10.08 -6.29
N LEU A 222 24.97 10.27 -5.22
CA LEU A 222 24.16 11.46 -5.03
C LEU A 222 25.00 12.74 -5.03
N THR A 223 26.12 12.73 -4.28
CA THR A 223 27.01 13.89 -4.18
C THR A 223 27.66 14.22 -5.53
N LYS A 224 28.03 13.21 -6.32
CA LYS A 224 28.55 13.38 -7.68
C LYS A 224 27.54 14.06 -8.62
N ASP A 225 26.25 13.77 -8.43
CA ASP A 225 25.15 14.38 -9.18
C ASP A 225 24.67 15.71 -8.55
N GLY A 226 25.38 16.22 -7.53
CA GLY A 226 25.09 17.50 -6.88
C GLY A 226 23.95 17.46 -5.85
N ILE A 227 23.47 16.29 -5.46
CA ILE A 227 22.43 16.10 -4.45
C ILE A 227 23.08 15.99 -3.07
N SER A 228 22.64 16.83 -2.13
CA SER A 228 23.17 16.86 -0.76
C SER A 228 22.76 15.62 0.04
N VAL A 229 23.73 15.04 0.77
CA VAL A 229 23.51 13.86 1.61
C VAL A 229 23.43 14.29 3.07
N THR A 230 22.26 14.11 3.71
CA THR A 230 22.08 14.42 5.14
C THR A 230 22.19 13.20 6.06
N THR A 231 22.20 11.99 5.51
CA THR A 231 22.41 10.76 6.27
C THR A 231 22.92 9.63 5.37
N THR A 232 23.76 8.77 5.93
CA THR A 232 24.21 7.51 5.33
C THR A 232 23.68 6.28 6.09
N GLN A 233 22.79 6.49 7.08
CA GLN A 233 22.14 5.39 7.77
C GLN A 233 21.25 4.61 6.79
N PRO A 234 21.39 3.29 6.67
CA PRO A 234 20.53 2.45 5.82
C PRO A 234 19.04 2.75 5.95
N THR A 235 18.50 2.91 7.16
CA THR A 235 17.07 3.21 7.36
C THR A 235 16.65 4.64 6.97
N GLY A 236 17.62 5.52 6.70
CA GLY A 236 17.36 6.94 6.39
C GLY A 236 17.68 7.33 4.94
N ILE A 237 18.72 6.76 4.35
CA ILE A 237 19.25 7.22 3.05
C ILE A 237 18.25 7.05 1.90
N GLY A 238 17.39 6.02 1.96
CA GLY A 238 16.38 5.72 0.93
C GLY A 238 15.31 6.80 0.76
N GLU A 239 15.01 7.58 1.79
CA GLU A 239 14.00 8.66 1.76
C GLU A 239 14.56 10.06 1.93
N MET A 240 15.85 10.16 2.23
CA MET A 240 16.52 11.42 2.53
C MET A 240 16.32 12.46 1.41
N VAL A 241 16.48 12.09 0.14
CA VAL A 241 16.32 13.02 -0.99
C VAL A 241 14.86 13.48 -1.14
N ARG A 242 13.91 12.56 -0.96
CA ARG A 242 12.47 12.88 -0.98
C ARG A 242 12.10 13.86 0.13
N LEU A 243 12.58 13.61 1.36
CA LEU A 243 12.30 14.45 2.52
C LEU A 243 12.92 15.85 2.37
N GLN A 244 14.12 15.94 1.80
CA GLN A 244 14.73 17.23 1.45
C GLN A 244 13.89 17.97 0.38
N ALA A 245 13.48 17.29 -0.68
CA ALA A 245 12.64 17.87 -1.73
C ALA A 245 11.30 18.37 -1.16
N LEU A 246 10.68 17.61 -0.26
CA LEU A 246 9.46 18.02 0.47
C LEU A 246 9.70 19.24 1.35
N LYS A 247 10.81 19.29 2.10
CA LYS A 247 11.16 20.43 2.97
C LYS A 247 11.44 21.71 2.18
N SER A 248 12.00 21.58 0.99
CA SER A 248 12.30 22.70 0.08
C SER A 248 11.13 23.11 -0.81
N ALA A 249 10.00 22.38 -0.77
CA ALA A 249 8.86 22.69 -1.60
C ALA A 249 8.19 24.02 -1.17
N PRO A 250 7.76 24.87 -2.13
CA PRO A 250 7.08 26.11 -1.80
C PRO A 250 5.71 25.85 -1.15
N ALA A 251 5.22 26.81 -0.38
CA ALA A 251 3.87 26.76 0.18
C ALA A 251 2.82 26.53 -0.93
N GLY A 252 1.91 25.59 -0.71
CA GLY A 252 0.90 25.20 -1.71
C GLY A 252 1.37 24.12 -2.70
N ALA A 253 2.57 23.56 -2.53
CA ALA A 253 2.97 22.28 -3.09
C ALA A 253 2.27 21.12 -2.35
N GLY A 254 2.07 19.97 -3.01
CA GLY A 254 1.48 18.77 -2.42
C GLY A 254 0.10 18.37 -2.94
N GLY A 255 -0.50 19.09 -3.91
CA GLY A 255 -1.84 18.78 -4.44
C GLY A 255 -3.00 18.99 -3.46
N ILE A 256 -2.69 19.18 -2.18
CA ILE A 256 -3.59 19.47 -1.08
C ILE A 256 -3.44 20.96 -0.77
N ALA A 257 -4.54 21.70 -0.86
CA ALA A 257 -4.61 23.05 -0.30
C ALA A 257 -4.36 22.96 1.21
N PRO A 258 -3.27 23.51 1.75
CA PRO A 258 -3.07 23.55 3.20
C PRO A 258 -4.27 24.25 3.85
N VAL A 259 -4.80 23.73 4.96
CA VAL A 259 -5.79 24.47 5.74
C VAL A 259 -5.02 25.40 6.66
N GLU A 260 -5.29 26.70 6.56
CA GLU A 260 -4.75 27.73 7.44
C GLU A 260 -5.29 27.53 8.87
N ALA A 261 -4.62 28.13 9.86
CA ALA A 261 -5.01 28.00 11.27
C ALA A 261 -6.41 28.56 11.58
N ASP A 262 -6.96 29.40 10.69
CA ASP A 262 -8.30 29.99 10.77
C ASP A 262 -9.39 29.13 10.07
N GLY A 263 -9.02 27.96 9.53
CA GLY A 263 -9.93 27.07 8.81
C GLY A 263 -10.08 27.37 7.32
N ASN A 264 -9.42 28.41 6.78
CA ASN A 264 -9.47 28.72 5.36
C ASN A 264 -8.51 27.85 4.54
N THR A 265 -8.92 27.39 3.36
CA THR A 265 -8.02 26.65 2.46
C THR A 265 -7.04 27.61 1.77
N ARG A 266 -5.73 27.46 2.02
CA ARG A 266 -4.68 28.14 1.27
C ARG A 266 -4.76 27.73 -0.19
N LYS A 267 -4.73 28.71 -1.09
CA LYS A 267 -4.77 28.47 -2.53
C LYS A 267 -3.58 27.60 -2.96
N SER A 268 -3.88 26.43 -3.52
CA SER A 268 -2.88 25.59 -4.20
C SER A 268 -2.18 26.39 -5.29
N MET A 269 -0.90 26.09 -5.54
CA MET A 269 -0.19 26.72 -6.65
C MET A 269 -0.86 26.39 -7.99
N SER A 270 -0.64 27.23 -9.00
CA SER A 270 -1.21 26.99 -10.33
C SER A 270 -0.51 25.82 -11.02
N LYS A 271 -1.21 25.16 -11.96
CA LYS A 271 -0.59 24.14 -12.82
C LYS A 271 0.61 24.67 -13.60
N LYS A 272 0.56 25.94 -14.03
CA LYS A 272 1.64 26.60 -14.78
C LYS A 272 2.91 26.71 -13.93
N ASP A 273 2.78 26.99 -12.64
CA ASP A 273 3.92 27.13 -11.72
C ASP A 273 4.39 25.76 -11.21
N ALA A 274 3.49 24.80 -11.05
CA ALA A 274 3.81 23.44 -10.61
C ALA A 274 4.59 22.64 -11.67
N LEU A 275 4.30 22.85 -12.96
CA LEU A 275 4.88 22.07 -14.04
C LEU A 275 6.43 22.11 -14.09
N PRO A 276 7.10 23.28 -14.07
CA PRO A 276 8.57 23.32 -14.07
C PRO A 276 9.18 22.72 -12.79
N LEU A 277 8.47 22.77 -11.65
CA LEU A 277 8.91 22.14 -10.42
C LEU A 277 8.75 20.62 -10.47
N LEU A 278 7.68 20.12 -11.08
CA LEU A 278 7.51 18.70 -11.35
C LEU A 278 8.62 18.16 -12.25
N THR A 279 9.04 18.90 -13.28
CA THR A 279 10.17 18.48 -14.13
C THR A 279 11.44 18.29 -13.30
N LYS A 280 11.77 19.26 -12.43
CA LYS A 280 12.92 19.15 -11.52
C LYS A 280 12.77 18.01 -10.52
N ASP A 281 11.57 17.82 -9.97
CA ASP A 281 11.25 16.72 -9.06
C ASP A 281 11.45 15.36 -9.74
N ILE A 282 11.02 15.20 -11.00
CA ILE A 282 11.26 13.99 -11.81
C ILE A 282 12.75 13.76 -12.01
N GLU A 283 13.52 14.78 -12.36
CA GLU A 283 14.97 14.67 -12.57
C GLU A 283 15.68 14.16 -11.30
N VAL A 284 15.44 14.82 -10.17
CA VAL A 284 16.06 14.45 -8.88
C VAL A 284 15.57 13.07 -8.42
N ALA A 285 14.28 12.76 -8.53
CA ALA A 285 13.73 11.46 -8.14
C ALA A 285 14.32 10.31 -8.97
N MET A 286 14.60 10.56 -10.25
CA MET A 286 15.21 9.57 -11.14
C MET A 286 16.71 9.38 -10.85
N GLN A 287 17.44 10.45 -10.53
CA GLN A 287 18.83 10.36 -10.05
C GLN A 287 18.91 9.58 -8.73
N ASP A 288 18.03 9.91 -7.78
CA ASP A 288 17.91 9.21 -6.51
C ASP A 288 17.67 7.69 -6.68
N LEU A 289 16.73 7.33 -7.56
CA LEU A 289 16.42 5.93 -7.84
C LEU A 289 17.61 5.21 -8.47
N LYS A 290 18.29 5.85 -9.43
CA LYS A 290 19.45 5.29 -10.12
C LYS A 290 20.61 5.07 -9.15
N CYS A 291 20.95 6.08 -8.35
CA CYS A 291 22.05 5.99 -7.39
C CYS A 291 21.80 4.95 -6.29
N GLY A 292 20.55 4.82 -5.82
CA GLY A 292 20.20 3.87 -4.77
C GLY A 292 19.81 2.47 -5.26
N LYS A 293 20.00 2.14 -6.55
CA LYS A 293 19.52 0.88 -7.14
C LYS A 293 20.01 -0.36 -6.39
N GLU A 294 21.32 -0.47 -6.18
CA GLU A 294 21.93 -1.63 -5.51
C GLU A 294 21.60 -1.68 -4.02
N PHE A 295 21.59 -0.50 -3.38
CA PHE A 295 21.17 -0.36 -1.99
C PHE A 295 19.74 -0.88 -1.78
N ARG A 296 18.77 -0.41 -2.56
CA ARG A 296 17.35 -0.80 -2.45
C ARG A 296 17.15 -2.29 -2.71
N ALA A 297 17.84 -2.86 -3.70
CA ALA A 297 17.80 -4.30 -3.98
C ALA A 297 18.31 -5.15 -2.79
N ALA A 298 19.25 -4.64 -2.01
CA ALA A 298 19.72 -5.31 -0.79
C ALA A 298 18.87 -4.99 0.45
N TYR A 299 18.34 -3.78 0.55
CA TYR A 299 17.61 -3.25 1.69
C TYR A 299 16.20 -3.85 1.81
N PHE A 300 15.38 -3.74 0.76
CA PHE A 300 13.96 -4.12 0.84
C PHE A 300 13.72 -5.59 1.21
N PRO A 301 14.47 -6.59 0.72
CA PRO A 301 14.30 -7.98 1.16
C PRO A 301 14.57 -8.21 2.65
N LYS A 302 15.41 -7.36 3.27
CA LYS A 302 15.68 -7.41 4.72
C LYS A 302 14.62 -6.63 5.49
N PHE A 303 14.32 -5.41 5.04
CA PHE A 303 13.30 -4.55 5.62
C PHE A 303 11.91 -5.23 5.64
N LEU A 304 11.48 -5.85 4.54
CA LEU A 304 10.16 -6.51 4.48
C LEU A 304 10.04 -7.74 5.41
N LYS A 305 11.16 -8.34 5.83
CA LYS A 305 11.16 -9.42 6.84
C LYS A 305 11.05 -8.91 8.26
N ALA A 306 11.48 -7.69 8.50
CA ALA A 306 11.53 -7.05 9.81
C ALA A 306 11.31 -5.53 9.64
N PRO A 307 10.07 -5.11 9.30
CA PRO A 307 9.80 -3.72 8.96
C PRO A 307 9.99 -2.82 10.18
N THR A 308 10.30 -1.55 9.92
CA THR A 308 10.34 -0.50 10.92
C THR A 308 9.13 0.41 10.69
N SER A 309 8.32 0.69 11.71
CA SER A 309 7.31 1.76 11.58
C SER A 309 8.04 3.11 11.51
N GLY A 310 7.89 3.82 10.41
CA GLY A 310 8.53 5.11 10.20
C GLY A 310 9.71 5.03 9.26
N GLY A 311 9.44 5.07 7.95
CA GLY A 311 10.43 5.57 7.01
C GLY A 311 10.69 7.03 7.34
N GLY A 312 11.91 7.33 7.82
CA GLY A 312 12.42 8.69 7.95
C GLY A 312 11.95 9.48 9.16
N ALA A 313 12.57 9.24 10.32
CA ALA A 313 12.88 10.27 11.33
C ALA A 313 13.72 9.64 12.45
N GLY A 314 15.03 9.67 12.27
CA GLY A 314 16.01 9.80 13.34
C GLY A 314 16.77 11.09 13.09
#